data_AF-A0A4V1TKM9-F1
#
_entry.id   AF-A0A4V1TKM9-F1
#
_cell.length_a   1.000
_cell.length_b   1.000
_cell.length_c   1.000
_cell.angle_alpha   90.00
_cell.angle_beta   90.00
_cell.angle_gamma   90.00
#
_symmetry.space_group_name_H-M   'P 1'
#
loop_
_entity.id
_entity.type
_entity.pdbx_description
1 polymer ?
#
loop_
_entity_poly.entity_id
_entity_poly.type
_entity_poly.pdbx_seq_one_letter_code
_entity_poly.pdbx_strand_id
1 'polypeptide(L)'
;MFKIMAFLARRPDLTTEAFVEHYEGRHVPLICRLVGSPPVYRRSYLRRDEPLLPGAAIGFDVVTEQQFTDRASLDAWLARVAQPEVAAQVRADEERFLDHQ
;
A
#
# COMPACT_ATOMS: atom_id res chain seq x y z
N MET A 1 -1.88 -20.60 0.97
CA MET A 1 -1.51 -19.25 0.50
C MET A 1 -2.42 -18.24 1.19
N PHE A 2 -1.83 -17.31 1.92
CA PHE A 2 -2.54 -16.21 2.58
C PHE A 2 -2.26 -14.91 1.85
N LYS A 3 -3.22 -13.97 1.86
CA LYS A 3 -3.08 -12.69 1.17
C LYS A 3 -3.51 -11.52 2.04
N ILE A 4 -2.79 -10.41 1.92
CA ILE A 4 -3.24 -9.09 2.36
C ILE A 4 -3.57 -8.30 1.09
N MET A 5 -4.77 -7.72 1.07
CA MET A 5 -5.23 -6.80 0.03
C MET A 5 -5.43 -5.43 0.69
N ALA A 6 -4.61 -4.45 0.33
CA ALA A 6 -4.74 -3.08 0.80
C ALA A 6 -5.30 -2.21 -0.33
N PHE A 7 -6.35 -1.45 -0.01
CA PHE A 7 -7.02 -0.52 -0.93
C PHE A 7 -6.72 0.88 -0.41
N LEU A 8 -5.85 1.59 -1.12
CA LEU A 8 -5.28 2.84 -0.62
C LEU A 8 -5.70 3.98 -1.54
N ALA A 9 -6.21 5.05 -0.93
CA ALA A 9 -6.54 6.29 -1.59
C ALA A 9 -5.35 7.25 -1.53
N ARG A 10 -5.11 7.96 -2.63
CA ARG A 10 -4.11 9.01 -2.69
C ARG A 10 -4.68 10.27 -2.05
N ARG A 11 -3.85 11.01 -1.30
CA ARG A 11 -4.22 12.35 -0.82
C ARG A 11 -4.74 13.23 -1.95
N PRO A 12 -5.83 14.00 -1.79
CA PRO A 12 -6.48 14.71 -2.89
C PRO A 12 -5.60 15.79 -3.53
N ASP A 13 -4.61 16.33 -2.82
CA ASP A 13 -3.73 17.39 -3.31
C ASP A 13 -2.58 16.93 -4.23
N LEU A 14 -2.33 15.62 -4.34
CA LEU A 14 -1.28 15.09 -5.22
C LEU A 14 -1.75 14.96 -6.69
N THR A 15 -0.83 14.60 -7.59
CA THR A 15 -1.19 13.99 -8.88
C THR A 15 -1.04 12.47 -8.80
N THR A 16 -1.61 11.72 -9.76
CA THR A 16 -1.42 10.27 -9.82
C THR A 16 0.07 9.92 -9.96
N GLU A 17 0.81 10.67 -10.77
CA GLU A 17 2.24 10.46 -11.01
C GLU A 17 3.05 10.68 -9.73
N ALA A 18 2.80 11.78 -9.01
CA ALA A 18 3.50 12.09 -7.76
C ALA A 18 3.24 11.04 -6.67
N PHE A 19 2.02 10.49 -6.65
CA PHE A 19 1.68 9.39 -5.75
C PHE A 19 2.38 8.09 -6.10
N VAL A 20 2.38 7.69 -7.37
CA VAL A 20 3.10 6.49 -7.82
C VAL A 20 4.59 6.64 -7.54
N GLU A 21 5.17 7.82 -7.79
CA GLU A 21 6.59 8.10 -7.50
C GLU A 21 6.90 7.95 -6.00
N HIS A 22 6.09 8.53 -5.12
CA HIS A 22 6.28 8.36 -3.67
C HIS A 22 6.06 6.90 -3.23
N TYR A 23 5.02 6.24 -3.77
CA TYR A 23 4.70 4.85 -3.42
C TYR A 23 5.86 3.92 -3.78
N GLU A 24 6.32 3.94 -5.03
CA GLU A 24 7.36 3.02 -5.52
C GLU A 24 8.76 3.44 -5.07
N GLY A 25 9.04 4.74 -5.03
CA GLY A 25 10.37 5.28 -4.75
C GLY A 25 10.70 5.40 -3.27
N ARG A 26 9.69 5.45 -2.38
CA ARG A 26 9.89 5.67 -0.94
C ARG A 26 9.14 4.66 -0.07
N HIS A 27 7.83 4.53 -0.27
CA HIS A 27 7.00 3.70 0.60
C HIS A 27 7.34 2.21 0.50
N VAL A 28 7.40 1.64 -0.71
CA VAL A 28 7.75 0.22 -0.91
C VAL A 28 9.13 -0.11 -0.36
N PRO A 29 10.21 0.65 -0.66
CA PRO A 29 11.52 0.44 -0.06
C PRO A 29 11.50 0.51 1.48
N LEU A 30 10.75 1.46 2.05
CA LEU A 30 10.60 1.60 3.50
C LEU A 30 9.97 0.34 4.11
N ILE A 31 8.83 -0.11 3.58
CA ILE A 31 8.14 -1.33 4.04
C ILE A 31 9.07 -2.54 3.93
N CYS A 32 9.69 -2.76 2.77
CA CYS A 32 10.61 -3.89 2.57
C CYS A 32 11.80 -3.85 3.54
N ARG A 33 12.33 -2.67 3.88
CA ARG A 33 13.40 -2.50 4.87
C ARG A 33 12.93 -2.81 6.29
N LEU A 34 11.75 -2.32 6.69
CA LEU A 34 11.27 -2.43 8.08
C LEU A 34 10.74 -3.81 8.42
N VAL A 35 9.98 -4.43 7.50
CA VAL A 35 9.25 -5.67 7.80
C VAL A 35 9.71 -6.86 6.98
N GLY A 36 10.48 -6.62 5.91
CA GLY A 36 10.93 -7.62 4.95
C GLY A 36 9.98 -7.70 3.74
N SER A 37 10.56 -8.01 2.58
CA SER A 37 9.81 -8.17 1.33
C SER A 37 8.96 -9.45 1.36
N PRO A 38 7.64 -9.38 1.15
CA PRO A 38 6.84 -10.58 0.97
C PRO A 38 7.22 -11.27 -0.36
N PRO A 39 7.08 -12.61 -0.47
CA PRO A 39 7.39 -13.36 -1.69
C PRO A 39 6.69 -12.83 -2.95
N VAL A 40 5.48 -12.30 -2.80
CA VAL A 40 4.76 -11.59 -3.86
C VAL A 40 4.33 -10.25 -3.32
N TYR A 41 4.62 -9.20 -4.07
CA TYR A 41 4.16 -7.84 -3.80
C TYR A 41 3.72 -7.18 -5.11
N ARG A 42 2.41 -7.25 -5.42
CA ARG A 42 1.81 -6.66 -6.63
C ARG A 42 1.08 -5.37 -6.30
N ARG A 43 1.14 -4.40 -7.20
CA ARG A 43 0.42 -3.13 -7.11
C ARG A 43 -0.32 -2.88 -8.42
N SER A 44 -1.56 -2.45 -8.32
CA SER A 44 -2.40 -2.11 -9.47
C SER A 44 -2.99 -0.72 -9.26
N TYR A 45 -2.49 0.24 -10.03
CA TYR A 45 -2.89 1.64 -9.95
C TYR A 45 -4.12 1.92 -10.81
N LEU A 46 -5.05 2.68 -10.27
CA LEU A 46 -6.23 3.13 -10.97
C LEU A 46 -5.85 4.21 -11.99
N ARG A 47 -6.24 3.99 -13.25
CA ARG A 47 -6.11 4.96 -14.33
C ARG A 47 -7.44 5.72 -14.47
N ARG A 48 -7.52 6.89 -13.82
CA ARG A 48 -8.72 7.74 -13.81
C ARG A 48 -8.96 8.48 -15.14
N ASP A 49 -7.96 8.49 -16.01
CA ASP A 49 -8.02 9.00 -17.38
C ASP A 49 -8.84 8.11 -18.33
N GLU A 50 -9.15 6.87 -17.92
CA GLU A 50 -9.94 5.92 -18.69
C GLU A 50 -11.34 5.72 -18.07
N PRO A 51 -12.43 5.75 -18.85
CA PRO A 51 -13.76 5.43 -18.35
C PRO A 51 -13.86 3.91 -18.08
N LEU A 52 -13.58 3.50 -16.84
CA LEU A 52 -13.66 2.10 -16.43
C LEU A 52 -15.11 1.62 -16.33
N LEU A 53 -15.95 2.38 -15.62
CA LEU A 53 -17.38 2.11 -15.42
C LEU A 53 -18.14 3.44 -15.20
N PRO A 54 -19.11 3.81 -16.05
CA PRO A 54 -19.93 5.00 -15.84
C PRO A 54 -20.66 4.96 -14.49
N GLY A 55 -20.49 5.99 -13.66
CA GLY A 55 -21.21 6.15 -12.39
C GLY A 55 -20.59 5.44 -11.17
N ALA A 56 -19.47 4.73 -11.31
CA ALA A 56 -18.80 4.11 -10.18
C ALA A 56 -17.89 5.12 -9.44
N ALA A 57 -18.22 5.42 -8.18
CA ALA A 57 -17.32 6.14 -7.29
C ALA A 57 -16.29 5.15 -6.69
N ILE A 58 -15.07 5.13 -7.26
CA ILE A 58 -13.97 4.30 -6.75
C ILE A 58 -13.18 5.11 -5.73
N GLY A 59 -13.22 4.67 -4.47
CA GLY A 59 -12.59 5.32 -3.31
C GLY A 59 -11.14 4.92 -3.04
N PHE A 60 -10.44 4.33 -4.02
CA PHE A 60 -9.03 3.98 -3.90
C PHE A 60 -8.31 4.27 -5.22
N ASP A 61 -6.99 4.45 -5.15
CA ASP A 61 -6.15 4.74 -6.32
C ASP A 61 -5.11 3.64 -6.55
N VAL A 62 -4.86 2.77 -5.57
CA VAL A 62 -4.04 1.56 -5.72
C VAL A 62 -4.62 0.39 -4.94
N VAL A 63 -4.53 -0.80 -5.54
CA VAL A 63 -4.70 -2.06 -4.83
C VAL A 63 -3.34 -2.72 -4.70
N THR A 64 -2.94 -2.97 -3.46
CA THR A 64 -1.71 -3.66 -3.10
C THR A 64 -2.05 -5.08 -2.65
N GLU A 65 -1.37 -6.05 -3.25
CA GLU A 65 -1.46 -7.45 -2.89
C GLU A 65 -0.11 -7.96 -2.38
N GLN A 66 -0.13 -8.57 -1.20
CA GLN A 66 0.99 -9.29 -0.62
C GLN A 66 0.60 -10.74 -0.40
N GLN A 67 1.44 -11.69 -0.79
CA GLN A 67 1.18 -13.12 -0.58
C GLN A 67 2.19 -13.75 0.36
N PHE A 68 1.67 -14.67 1.18
CA PHE A 68 2.42 -15.42 2.17
C PHE A 68 2.19 -16.93 1.97
N THR A 69 3.25 -17.71 2.13
CA THR A 69 3.25 -19.15 1.90
C THR A 69 2.30 -19.86 2.86
N ASP A 70 2.33 -19.45 4.13
CA ASP A 70 1.59 -20.07 5.23
C ASP A 70 1.11 -19.03 6.27
N ARG A 71 0.39 -19.50 7.29
CA ARG A 71 -0.15 -18.66 8.35
C ARG A 71 0.95 -18.04 9.22
N ALA A 72 2.00 -18.80 9.50
CA ALA A 72 3.09 -18.38 10.37
C ALA A 72 3.88 -17.19 9.77
N SER A 73 4.14 -17.22 8.46
CA SER A 73 4.78 -16.12 7.73
C SER A 73 3.90 -14.86 7.69
N LEU A 74 2.59 -15.00 7.53
CA LEU A 74 1.64 -13.88 7.67
C LEU A 74 1.67 -13.30 9.10
N ASP A 75 1.54 -14.15 10.12
CA ASP A 75 1.49 -13.70 11.52
C ASP A 75 2.80 -13.01 11.93
N ALA A 76 3.95 -13.55 11.52
CA ALA A 76 5.25 -12.94 11.76
C ALA A 76 5.38 -11.57 11.07
N TRP A 77 4.85 -11.44 9.86
CA TRP A 77 4.85 -10.17 9.13
C TRP A 77 3.95 -9.12 9.80
N LEU A 78 2.71 -9.50 10.16
CA LEU A 78 1.78 -8.63 10.90
C LEU A 78 2.35 -8.19 12.24
N ALA A 79 3.00 -9.11 12.97
CA ALA A 79 3.64 -8.79 14.25
C ALA A 79 4.78 -7.77 14.10
N ARG A 80 5.54 -7.80 12.99
CA ARG A 80 6.57 -6.79 12.69
C ARG A 80 5.96 -5.43 12.36
N VAL A 81 4.93 -5.40 11.51
CA VAL A 81 4.21 -4.16 11.18
C VAL A 81 3.63 -3.50 12.42
N ALA A 82 3.09 -4.29 13.35
CA ALA A 82 2.46 -3.79 14.57
C ALA A 82 3.46 -3.30 15.65
N GLN A 83 4.78 -3.47 15.47
CA GLN A 83 5.75 -2.94 16.41
C GLN A 83 5.65 -1.42 16.47
N PRO A 84 5.58 -0.78 17.66
CA PRO A 84 5.29 0.64 17.78
C PRO A 84 6.20 1.55 16.95
N GLU A 85 7.51 1.25 16.91
CA GLU A 85 8.50 1.99 16.13
C GLU A 85 8.27 1.84 14.62
N VAL A 86 8.00 0.62 14.14
CA VAL A 86 7.69 0.35 12.73
C VAL A 86 6.39 1.04 12.34
N ALA A 87 5.32 0.86 13.11
CA ALA A 87 4.03 1.47 12.86
C ALA A 87 4.11 3.01 12.85
N ALA A 88 4.93 3.61 13.72
CA ALA A 88 5.14 5.06 13.72
C ALA A 88 5.84 5.55 12.45
N GLN A 89 6.88 4.83 11.99
CA GLN A 89 7.58 5.17 10.75
C GLN A 89 6.70 4.99 9.51
N VAL A 90 5.92 3.90 9.45
CA VAL A 90 4.97 3.65 8.36
C VAL A 90 3.90 4.74 8.32
N ARG A 91 3.27 5.05 9.46
CA ARG A 91 2.25 6.12 9.53
C ARG A 91 2.80 7.48 9.11
N ALA A 92 3.99 7.85 9.58
CA ALA A 92 4.63 9.12 9.21
C ALA A 92 5.02 9.22 7.72
N ASP A 93 5.20 8.08 7.05
CA ASP A 93 5.35 8.03 5.60
C ASP A 93 3.99 8.11 4.90
N GLU A 94 3.00 7.33 5.34
CA GLU A 94 1.63 7.31 4.81
C GLU A 94 0.97 8.71 4.84
N GLU A 95 1.14 9.48 5.91
CA GLU A 95 0.63 10.87 6.04
C GLU A 95 1.09 11.80 4.88
N ARG A 96 2.17 11.45 4.18
CA ARG A 96 2.71 12.24 3.08
C ARG A 96 1.98 12.03 1.77
N PHE A 97 1.31 10.89 1.58
CA PHE A 97 0.76 10.52 0.27
C PHE A 97 -0.58 9.77 0.28
N LEU A 98 -0.96 9.14 1.41
CA LEU A 98 -2.25 8.47 1.57
C LEU A 98 -3.32 9.39 2.14
N ASP A 99 -4.53 9.23 1.61
CA ASP A 99 -5.73 9.76 2.24
C ASP A 99 -6.25 8.75 3.28
N HIS A 100 -6.54 9.25 4.48
CA HIS A 100 -6.99 8.46 5.62
C HIS A 100 -8.47 8.68 5.97
N GLN A 101 -9.24 9.29 5.05
CA GLN A 101 -10.70 9.51 5.21
C GLN A 101 -11.47 8.23 5.56
#